data_AF-A0A510L055-F1
#
_entry.id   AF-A0A510L055-F1
#
_cell.length_a   1.000
_cell.length_b   1.000
_cell.length_c   1.000
_cell.angle_alpha   90.00
_cell.angle_beta   90.00
_cell.angle_gamma   90.00
#
_symmetry.space_group_name_H-M   'P 1'
#
loop_
_entity.id
_entity.type
_entity.pdbx_description
1 polymer ?
#
loop_
_entity_poly.entity_id
_entity_poly.type
_entity_poly.pdbx_seq_one_letter_code
_entity_poly.pdbx_strand_id
1 'polypeptide(L)'
;MGGVGEDGHIAFNEPGSSLSSHTRDKDLTYDTILANSRFFDNDIEKVPKSALTIGVGTLMDSKEVMILANGYKKARAVYHGVEGGVNHLWTISALQLHRRAVLVIDEMAASDIKVKTYKYFKEIEAKNLDLEKYKKYLIELAK
;
A
#
# COMPACT_ATOMS: atom_id res chain seq x y z
N MET A 1 -1.94 2.70 9.70
CA MET A 1 -2.03 3.33 8.37
C MET A 1 -0.69 3.17 7.67
N GLY A 2 -0.67 2.91 6.36
CA GLY A 2 0.56 2.74 5.58
C GLY A 2 0.36 3.03 4.10
N GLY A 3 1.42 2.89 3.31
CA GLY A 3 1.39 2.93 1.86
C GLY A 3 1.74 1.58 1.25
N VAL A 4 1.64 1.49 -0.08
CA VAL A 4 2.07 0.33 -0.87
C VAL A 4 3.15 0.72 -1.89
N GLY A 5 4.14 -0.14 -2.09
CA GLY A 5 5.15 -0.05 -3.14
C GLY A 5 4.58 -0.30 -4.55
N GLU A 6 5.37 -0.02 -5.59
CA GLU A 6 5.00 -0.33 -7.00
C GLU A 6 4.94 -1.85 -7.25
N ASP A 7 5.73 -2.60 -6.50
CA ASP A 7 5.82 -4.07 -6.44
C ASP A 7 4.84 -4.71 -5.42
N GLY A 8 3.98 -3.90 -4.78
CA GLY A 8 3.03 -4.38 -3.78
C GLY A 8 3.55 -4.59 -2.37
N HIS A 9 4.78 -4.17 -2.04
CA HIS A 9 5.27 -4.28 -0.67
C HIS A 9 4.49 -3.36 0.30
N ILE A 10 4.27 -3.82 1.52
CA ILE A 10 3.82 -2.98 2.65
C ILE A 10 4.93 -2.89 3.69
N ALA A 11 5.23 -1.68 4.17
CA ALA A 11 6.46 -1.39 4.93
C ALA A 11 7.69 -1.88 4.13
N PHE A 12 8.67 -2.53 4.75
CA PHE A 12 9.78 -3.16 4.01
C PHE A 12 9.55 -4.68 3.81
N ASN A 13 8.29 -5.12 3.76
CA ASN A 13 7.97 -6.52 3.44
C ASN A 13 7.98 -6.72 1.92
N GLU A 14 9.20 -6.77 1.39
CA GLU A 14 9.49 -6.97 -0.03
C GLU A 14 8.95 -8.30 -0.58
N PRO A 15 8.81 -8.43 -1.92
CA PRO A 15 8.41 -9.67 -2.58
C PRO A 15 9.18 -10.89 -2.06
N GLY A 16 8.45 -11.96 -1.73
CA GLY A 16 8.98 -13.17 -1.12
C GLY A 16 8.98 -13.18 0.41
N SER A 17 8.67 -12.05 1.06
CA SER A 17 8.50 -12.00 2.52
C SER A 17 7.36 -12.90 2.99
N SER A 18 7.59 -13.67 4.05
CA SER A 18 6.54 -14.52 4.65
C SER A 18 5.32 -13.68 5.03
N LEU A 19 4.13 -14.16 4.68
CA LEU A 19 2.86 -13.53 5.04
C LEU A 19 2.54 -13.64 6.54
N SER A 20 3.24 -14.52 7.26
CA SER A 20 3.19 -14.64 8.73
C SER A 20 4.44 -14.06 9.40
N SER A 21 5.20 -13.22 8.71
CA SER A 21 6.42 -12.64 9.27
C SER A 21 6.13 -11.69 10.43
N HIS A 22 7.05 -11.65 11.39
CA HIS A 22 7.04 -10.67 12.47
C HIS A 22 8.12 -9.60 12.25
N THR A 23 8.23 -8.68 13.21
CA THR A 23 9.24 -7.62 13.21
C THR A 23 10.64 -8.22 13.12
N ARG A 24 11.43 -7.75 12.17
CA ARG A 24 12.77 -8.27 11.86
C ARG A 24 13.62 -7.22 11.16
N ASP A 25 14.91 -7.49 11.11
CA ASP A 25 15.82 -6.87 10.15
C ASP A 25 15.53 -7.37 8.74
N LYS A 26 15.68 -6.47 7.77
CA LYS A 26 15.46 -6.77 6.36
C LYS A 26 16.48 -6.03 5.52
N ASP A 27 17.22 -6.79 4.72
CA ASP A 27 18.06 -6.22 3.67
C ASP A 27 17.17 -5.52 2.63
N LEU A 28 17.56 -4.30 2.28
CA LEU A 28 16.87 -3.53 1.25
C LEU A 28 17.34 -4.02 -0.12
N THR A 29 16.41 -4.25 -1.05
CA THR A 29 16.77 -4.51 -2.44
C THR A 29 17.41 -3.32 -3.12
N TYR A 30 18.11 -3.60 -4.22
CA TYR A 30 18.67 -2.58 -5.09
C TYR A 30 17.61 -1.56 -5.55
N ASP A 31 16.41 -2.01 -5.93
CA ASP A 31 15.33 -1.11 -6.36
C ASP A 31 14.87 -0.18 -5.24
N THR A 32 14.80 -0.69 -4.00
CA THR A 32 14.48 0.10 -2.80
C THR A 32 15.57 1.13 -2.51
N ILE A 33 16.83 0.73 -2.61
CA ILE A 33 18.00 1.62 -2.44
C ILE A 33 17.97 2.73 -3.50
N LEU A 34 17.76 2.36 -4.77
CA LEU A 34 17.70 3.30 -5.88
C LEU A 34 16.55 4.30 -5.72
N ALA A 35 15.36 3.83 -5.34
CA ALA A 35 14.19 4.68 -5.12
C ALA A 35 14.38 5.66 -3.94
N ASN A 36 15.12 5.24 -2.90
CA ASN A 36 15.38 6.07 -1.72
C ASN A 36 16.60 6.98 -1.88
N SER A 37 17.49 6.73 -2.85
CA SER A 37 18.68 7.57 -3.09
C SER A 37 18.36 9.05 -3.29
N ARG A 38 17.15 9.38 -3.79
CA ARG A 38 16.63 10.76 -3.88
C ARG A 38 16.61 11.52 -2.56
N PHE A 39 16.59 10.82 -1.43
CA PHE A 39 16.65 11.40 -0.07
C PHE A 39 18.08 11.49 0.48
N PHE A 40 19.07 10.96 -0.25
CA PHE A 40 20.49 10.88 0.12
C PHE A 40 21.38 11.49 -0.97
N ASP A 41 21.03 12.69 -1.45
CA ASP A 41 21.75 13.42 -2.51
C ASP A 41 21.88 12.66 -3.85
N ASN A 42 20.98 11.71 -4.12
CA ASN A 42 21.08 10.76 -5.24
C ASN A 42 22.32 9.86 -5.21
N ASP A 43 22.90 9.65 -4.02
CA ASP A 43 24.04 8.77 -3.79
C ASP A 43 23.57 7.46 -3.14
N ILE A 44 23.69 6.36 -3.89
CA ILE A 44 23.27 5.02 -3.46
C ILE A 44 24.11 4.49 -2.29
N GLU A 45 25.38 4.90 -2.17
CA GLU A 45 26.29 4.40 -1.12
C GLU A 45 25.95 4.99 0.26
N LYS A 46 25.23 6.12 0.29
CA LYS A 46 24.72 6.74 1.51
C LYS A 46 23.43 6.11 2.02
N VAL A 47 22.75 5.31 1.21
CA VAL A 47 21.49 4.67 1.60
C VAL A 47 21.79 3.46 2.50
N PRO A 48 21.15 3.34 3.67
CA PRO A 48 21.30 2.15 4.52
C PRO A 48 20.97 0.87 3.76
N LYS A 49 21.78 -0.20 3.95
CA LYS A 49 21.60 -1.49 3.27
C LYS A 49 20.55 -2.39 3.93
N SER A 50 20.17 -2.07 5.16
CA SER A 50 19.19 -2.83 5.94
C SER A 50 18.28 -1.89 6.73
N ALA A 51 17.05 -2.33 6.98
CA ALA A 51 16.10 -1.63 7.84
C ALA A 51 15.45 -2.60 8.84
N LEU A 52 15.03 -2.08 10.00
CA LEU A 52 14.09 -2.77 10.86
C LEU A 52 12.67 -2.50 10.35
N THR A 53 11.88 -3.56 10.22
CA THR A 53 10.52 -3.45 9.69
C THR A 53 9.54 -4.30 10.47
N ILE A 54 8.30 -3.83 10.59
CA ILE A 54 7.20 -4.66 11.08
C ILE A 54 6.93 -5.76 10.05
N GLY A 55 6.63 -6.97 10.52
CA GLY A 55 6.26 -8.07 9.64
C GLY A 55 4.82 -7.98 9.14
N VAL A 56 4.50 -8.78 8.12
CA VAL A 56 3.12 -8.88 7.61
C VAL A 56 2.19 -9.39 8.70
N GLY A 57 2.58 -10.43 9.45
CA GLY A 57 1.82 -10.93 10.59
C GLY A 57 1.57 -9.86 11.65
N THR A 58 2.61 -9.09 12.01
CA THR A 58 2.48 -7.97 12.96
C THR A 58 1.48 -6.91 12.48
N LEU A 59 1.44 -6.61 11.18
CA LEU A 59 0.45 -5.72 10.58
C LEU A 59 -0.96 -6.31 10.65
N MET A 60 -1.07 -7.62 10.41
CA MET A 60 -2.33 -8.37 10.42
C MET A 60 -2.92 -8.58 11.82
N ASP A 61 -2.12 -8.40 12.88
CA ASP A 61 -2.56 -8.40 14.27
C ASP A 61 -3.27 -7.08 14.68
N SER A 62 -3.24 -6.06 13.82
CA SER A 62 -3.90 -4.79 14.10
C SER A 62 -5.43 -4.92 14.08
N LYS A 63 -6.13 -4.03 14.79
CA LYS A 63 -7.61 -4.03 14.78
C LYS A 63 -8.18 -3.59 13.43
N GLU A 64 -7.45 -2.72 12.73
CA GLU A 64 -7.84 -2.15 11.45
C GLU A 64 -6.58 -1.71 10.69
N VAL A 65 -6.54 -2.04 9.40
CA VAL A 65 -5.46 -1.65 8.49
C VAL A 65 -6.01 -0.70 7.44
N MET A 66 -5.35 0.43 7.24
CA MET A 66 -5.62 1.35 6.15
C MET A 66 -4.37 1.53 5.29
N ILE A 67 -4.47 1.26 3.99
CA ILE A 67 -3.42 1.47 3.00
C ILE A 67 -3.82 2.55 2.01
N LEU A 68 -2.88 3.44 1.68
CA LEU A 68 -3.03 4.48 0.67
C LEU A 68 -2.25 4.12 -0.60
N ALA A 69 -2.88 4.25 -1.77
CA ALA A 69 -2.23 4.10 -3.06
C ALA A 69 -2.63 5.25 -4.01
N ASN A 70 -1.65 5.89 -4.63
CA ASN A 70 -1.90 7.04 -5.52
C ASN A 70 -1.04 6.93 -6.79
N GLY A 71 -1.65 7.21 -7.93
CA GLY A 71 -0.98 7.29 -9.23
C GLY A 71 -0.85 5.96 -9.96
N TYR A 72 -0.65 6.05 -11.28
CA TYR A 72 -0.57 4.90 -12.21
C TYR A 72 0.45 3.84 -11.80
N LYS A 73 1.57 4.26 -11.19
CA LYS A 73 2.63 3.33 -10.76
C LYS A 73 2.16 2.33 -9.70
N LYS A 74 1.03 2.59 -9.03
CA LYS A 74 0.46 1.72 -8.01
C LYS A 74 -0.69 0.85 -8.55
N ALA A 75 -1.11 1.05 -9.80
CA ALA A 75 -2.27 0.35 -10.36
C ALA A 75 -2.12 -1.18 -10.33
N ARG A 76 -0.94 -1.68 -10.70
CA ARG A 76 -0.65 -3.11 -10.66
C ARG A 76 -0.65 -3.69 -9.24
N ALA A 77 -0.12 -2.96 -8.26
CA ALA A 77 -0.17 -3.35 -6.86
C ALA A 77 -1.61 -3.40 -6.33
N VAL A 78 -2.44 -2.41 -6.70
CA VAL A 78 -3.88 -2.39 -6.38
C VAL A 78 -4.59 -3.58 -6.99
N TYR A 79 -4.33 -3.90 -8.26
CA TYR A 79 -4.86 -5.09 -8.92
C TYR A 79 -4.56 -6.37 -8.12
N HIS A 80 -3.29 -6.59 -7.74
CA HIS A 80 -2.92 -7.78 -6.97
C HIS A 80 -3.47 -7.78 -5.54
N GLY A 81 -3.67 -6.61 -4.93
CA GLY A 81 -4.31 -6.48 -3.62
C GLY A 81 -5.80 -6.79 -3.64
N VAL A 82 -6.51 -6.47 -4.73
CA VAL A 82 -7.98 -6.55 -4.83
C VAL A 82 -8.47 -7.75 -5.62
N GLU A 83 -7.92 -8.01 -6.80
CA GLU A 83 -8.38 -9.07 -7.71
C GLU A 83 -7.44 -10.27 -7.78
N GLY A 84 -6.16 -10.09 -7.40
CA GLY A 84 -5.18 -11.16 -7.36
C GLY A 84 -5.43 -12.14 -6.21
N GLY A 85 -4.92 -13.37 -6.34
CA GLY A 85 -4.91 -14.32 -5.22
C GLY A 85 -3.84 -13.97 -4.19
N VAL A 86 -4.08 -14.34 -2.93
CA VAL A 86 -3.12 -14.18 -1.82
C VAL A 86 -1.79 -14.85 -2.17
N ASN A 87 -0.71 -14.08 -2.17
CA ASN A 87 0.63 -14.58 -2.47
C ASN A 87 1.71 -13.69 -1.84
N HIS A 88 2.89 -14.27 -1.58
CA HIS A 88 4.00 -13.57 -0.94
C HIS A 88 4.81 -12.65 -1.87
N LEU A 89 4.59 -12.69 -3.19
CA LEU A 89 5.25 -11.76 -4.12
C LEU A 89 4.57 -10.39 -4.08
N TRP A 90 3.27 -10.35 -3.81
CA TRP A 90 2.47 -9.13 -3.62
C TRP A 90 1.95 -9.09 -2.19
N THR A 91 2.78 -8.66 -1.24
CA THR A 91 2.43 -8.75 0.20
C THR A 91 1.18 -7.94 0.57
N ILE A 92 0.80 -6.93 -0.22
CA ILE A 92 -0.52 -6.27 -0.14
C ILE A 92 -1.72 -7.23 -0.24
N SER A 93 -1.59 -8.35 -0.95
CA SER A 93 -2.66 -9.35 -1.05
C SER A 93 -2.99 -10.00 0.30
N ALA A 94 -2.10 -9.91 1.30
CA ALA A 94 -2.38 -10.37 2.66
C ALA A 94 -3.58 -9.66 3.29
N LEU A 95 -3.88 -8.42 2.89
CA LEU A 95 -5.02 -7.66 3.40
C LEU A 95 -6.37 -8.35 3.16
N GLN A 96 -6.46 -9.22 2.16
CA GLN A 96 -7.67 -10.02 1.89
C GLN A 96 -8.01 -10.97 3.05
N LEU A 97 -7.02 -11.31 3.88
CA LEU A 97 -7.21 -12.15 5.07
C LEU A 97 -7.55 -11.32 6.32
N HIS A 98 -7.47 -9.99 6.24
CA HIS A 98 -7.66 -9.12 7.39
C HIS A 98 -9.15 -8.85 7.62
N ARG A 99 -9.62 -8.96 8.87
CA ARG A 99 -11.05 -8.75 9.18
C ARG A 99 -11.53 -7.33 8.90
N ARG A 100 -10.63 -6.34 8.91
CA ARG A 100 -10.92 -4.91 8.71
C ARG A 100 -9.79 -4.22 7.95
N ALA A 101 -9.79 -4.36 6.63
CA ALA A 101 -8.83 -3.67 5.77
C ALA A 101 -9.54 -2.63 4.90
N VAL A 102 -8.94 -1.46 4.78
CA VAL A 102 -9.39 -0.36 3.93
C VAL A 102 -8.24 0.00 2.99
N LEU A 103 -8.52 0.01 1.69
CA LEU A 103 -7.59 0.46 0.67
C LEU A 103 -8.16 1.74 0.05
N VAL A 104 -7.49 2.87 0.28
CA VAL A 104 -7.90 4.18 -0.26
C VAL A 104 -7.02 4.46 -1.48
N ILE A 105 -7.67 4.57 -2.64
CA ILE A 105 -6.99 4.76 -3.93
C ILE A 105 -7.52 5.97 -4.68
N ASP A 106 -6.69 6.58 -5.53
CA ASP A 106 -7.15 7.52 -6.54
C ASP A 106 -7.57 6.81 -7.83
N GLU A 107 -8.16 7.57 -8.77
CA GLU A 107 -8.63 7.04 -10.04
C GLU A 107 -7.49 6.46 -10.89
N MET A 108 -6.29 7.03 -10.80
CA MET A 108 -5.12 6.53 -11.55
C MET A 108 -4.63 5.18 -11.02
N ALA A 109 -4.62 4.97 -9.71
CA ALA A 109 -4.29 3.67 -9.12
C ALA A 109 -5.40 2.61 -9.33
N ALA A 110 -6.57 3.01 -9.82
CA ALA A 110 -7.64 2.09 -10.21
C ALA A 110 -7.54 1.63 -11.68
N SER A 111 -6.54 2.06 -12.46
CA SER A 111 -6.51 1.84 -13.91
C SER A 111 -6.44 0.37 -14.33
N ASP A 112 -5.90 -0.50 -13.48
CA ASP A 112 -5.64 -1.92 -13.81
C ASP A 112 -6.70 -2.88 -13.25
N ILE A 113 -7.67 -2.39 -12.46
CA ILE A 113 -8.80 -3.22 -11.99
C ILE A 113 -9.94 -3.24 -13.01
N LYS A 114 -10.73 -4.32 -13.01
CA LYS A 114 -11.87 -4.43 -13.92
C LYS A 114 -12.91 -3.36 -13.60
N VAL A 115 -13.55 -2.85 -14.66
CA VAL A 115 -14.67 -1.88 -14.55
C VAL A 115 -15.77 -2.38 -13.60
N LYS A 116 -16.06 -3.69 -13.60
CA LYS A 116 -17.03 -4.30 -12.68
C LYS A 116 -16.60 -4.16 -11.21
N THR A 117 -15.33 -4.42 -10.91
CA THR A 117 -14.76 -4.29 -9.56
C THR A 117 -14.80 -2.84 -9.09
N TYR A 118 -14.40 -1.92 -9.96
CA TYR A 118 -14.45 -0.48 -9.67
C TYR A 118 -15.87 -0.01 -9.33
N LYS A 119 -16.85 -0.35 -10.17
CA LYS A 119 -18.26 0.01 -9.94
C LYS A 119 -18.81 -0.59 -8.64
N TYR A 120 -18.49 -1.86 -8.37
CA TYR A 120 -18.93 -2.55 -7.16
C TYR A 120 -18.52 -1.78 -5.88
N PHE A 121 -17.25 -1.38 -5.76
CA PHE A 121 -16.80 -0.65 -4.57
C PHE A 121 -17.32 0.79 -4.52
N LYS A 122 -17.46 1.48 -5.67
CA LYS A 122 -18.08 2.81 -5.72
C LYS A 122 -19.54 2.79 -5.26
N GLU A 123 -20.29 1.75 -5.61
CA GLU A 123 -21.69 1.59 -5.19
C GLU A 123 -21.80 1.32 -3.67
N ILE A 124 -20.94 0.46 -3.13
CA ILE A 124 -20.88 0.18 -1.68
C ILE A 124 -20.57 1.46 -0.89
N GLU A 125 -19.56 2.21 -1.34
CA GLU A 125 -19.05 3.38 -0.64
C GLU A 125 -19.77 4.68 -1.01
N ALA A 126 -20.80 4.64 -1.86
CA ALA A 126 -21.49 5.83 -2.36
C ALA A 126 -22.03 6.73 -1.23
N LYS A 127 -22.42 6.15 -0.09
CA LYS A 127 -22.91 6.88 1.08
C LYS A 127 -21.80 7.41 1.99
N ASN A 128 -20.60 6.87 1.88
CA ASN A 128 -19.44 7.19 2.72
C ASN A 128 -18.48 8.19 2.03
N LEU A 129 -18.50 8.23 0.69
CA LEU A 129 -17.68 9.09 -0.17
C LEU A 129 -18.37 10.44 -0.47
N ASP A 130 -18.50 11.30 0.54
CA ASP A 130 -18.88 12.71 0.33
C ASP A 130 -17.63 13.59 0.12
N LEU A 131 -17.05 13.52 -1.08
CA LEU A 131 -15.81 14.20 -1.41
C LEU A 131 -15.90 15.73 -1.28
N GLU A 132 -17.05 16.32 -1.57
CA GLU A 132 -17.25 17.77 -1.46
C GLU A 132 -17.25 18.22 0.00
N LYS A 133 -17.92 17.46 0.88
CA LYS A 133 -17.86 17.71 2.32
C LYS A 133 -16.43 17.60 2.85
N TYR A 134 -15.71 16.55 2.49
CA TYR A 134 -14.31 16.39 2.95
C TYR A 134 -13.40 17.48 2.40
N LYS A 135 -13.57 17.88 1.14
CA LYS A 135 -12.82 18.97 0.53
C LYS A 135 -13.07 20.29 1.26
N LYS A 136 -14.32 20.61 1.57
CA LYS A 136 -14.68 21.80 2.36
C LYS A 136 -14.04 21.76 3.75
N TYR A 137 -14.12 20.63 4.44
CA TYR A 137 -13.53 20.43 5.76
C TYR A 137 -12.00 20.61 5.75
N LEU A 138 -11.31 20.06 4.75
CA LEU A 138 -9.86 20.23 4.58
C LEU A 138 -9.46 21.68 4.29
N ILE A 139 -10.24 22.39 3.47
CA ILE A 139 -10.03 23.82 3.21
C ILE A 139 -10.21 24.65 4.49
N GLU A 140 -11.18 24.31 5.33
CA GLU A 140 -11.39 24.98 6.61
C GLU A 140 -10.25 24.70 7.60
N LEU A 141 -9.75 23.47 7.68
CA LEU A 141 -8.58 23.11 8.50
C LEU A 141 -7.27 23.78 8.06
N ALA A 142 -7.14 24.11 6.78
CA ALA A 142 -5.94 24.73 6.22
C ALA A 142 -5.88 26.25 6.38
N LYS A 143 -6.92 26.86 6.97
CA LYS A 143 -6.97 28.28 7.34
C LYS A 143 -6.53 28.47 8.79
#